data_AF-A0A969MN24-F1
#
_entry.id   AF-A0A969MN24-F1
#
_cell.length_a   1.000
_cell.length_b   1.000
_cell.length_c   1.000
_cell.angle_alpha   90.00
_cell.angle_beta   90.00
_cell.angle_gamma   90.00
#
_symmetry.space_group_name_H-M   'P 1'
#
loop_
_entity.id
_entity.type
_entity.pdbx_description
1 polymer ?
#
loop_
_entity_poly.entity_id
_entity_poly.type
_entity_poly.pdbx_seq_one_letter_code
_entity_poly.pdbx_strand_id
1 'polypeptide(L)'
;MFDENIHEYIFSGSLPQNASTYVKREADDQLYEALQQGKFCYVLNSRQSGKSSLRLRTMSRLFEAGVECAAIDLSSINIQSATQENWYADLITKLIDSFVLDIDFDNWWKKNQLNSPLMRFSNFLEKYLLKE
;
A
#
# COMPACT_ATOMS: atom_id res chain seq x y z
N MET A 1 -3.18 -18.60 20.30
CA MET A 1 -1.72 -18.46 20.09
C MET A 1 -1.36 -17.12 20.69
N PHE A 2 -0.50 -17.09 21.70
CA PHE A 2 -0.17 -15.84 22.40
C PHE A 2 0.60 -14.94 21.43
N ASP A 3 0.01 -13.79 21.10
CA ASP A 3 0.68 -12.76 20.31
C ASP A 3 1.71 -12.12 21.26
N GLU A 4 2.95 -12.62 21.23
CA GLU A 4 4.01 -12.12 22.11
C GLU A 4 4.25 -10.64 21.80
N ASN A 5 3.97 -9.78 22.77
CA ASN A 5 4.22 -8.36 22.63
C ASN A 5 5.72 -8.11 22.51
N ILE A 6 6.11 -7.33 21.51
CA ILE A 6 7.50 -6.93 21.34
C ILE A 6 7.77 -5.75 22.29
N HIS A 7 8.62 -6.00 23.28
CA HIS A 7 9.01 -5.03 24.31
C HIS A 7 10.34 -4.31 24.01
N GLU A 8 10.93 -4.54 22.84
CA GLU A 8 12.21 -3.95 22.44
C GLU A 8 12.09 -2.45 22.10
N TYR A 9 13.16 -1.69 22.40
CA TYR A 9 13.28 -0.30 21.98
C TYR A 9 13.67 -0.21 20.50
N ILE A 10 12.76 0.32 19.67
CA ILE A 10 12.96 0.47 18.23
C ILE A 10 12.98 1.97 17.89
N PHE A 11 14.12 2.45 17.40
CA PHE A 11 14.34 3.88 17.11
C PHE A 11 14.28 4.21 15.61
N SER A 12 14.17 3.21 14.74
CA SER A 12 14.13 3.40 13.29
C SER A 12 13.12 2.47 12.62
N GLY A 13 12.68 2.84 11.42
CA GLY A 13 11.68 2.06 10.69
C GLY A 13 10.26 2.19 11.25
N SER A 14 9.46 1.15 11.04
CA SER A 14 8.08 1.08 11.53
C SER A 14 8.03 0.19 12.76
N LEU A 15 7.22 0.56 13.74
CA LEU A 15 6.93 -0.31 14.87
C LEU A 15 6.03 -1.47 14.41
N PRO A 16 6.37 -2.72 14.76
CA PRO A 16 5.47 -3.85 14.58
C PRO A 16 4.10 -3.61 15.21
N GLN A 17 3.10 -4.33 14.71
CA GLN A 17 1.72 -4.18 15.18
C GLN A 17 1.55 -4.57 16.65
N ASN A 18 2.26 -5.62 17.09
CA ASN A 18 2.33 -6.13 18.46
C ASN A 18 3.40 -5.43 19.33
N ALA A 19 3.98 -4.31 18.89
CA ALA A 19 4.93 -3.55 19.71
C ALA A 19 4.19 -2.87 20.88
N SER A 20 4.54 -3.21 22.12
CA SER A 20 3.92 -2.63 23.32
C SER A 20 4.30 -1.17 23.54
N THR A 21 5.34 -0.70 22.86
CA THR A 21 5.90 0.65 22.95
C THR A 21 5.18 1.65 22.05
N TYR A 22 4.21 1.21 21.24
CA TYR A 22 3.41 2.12 20.43
C TYR A 22 2.36 2.84 21.28
N VAL A 23 2.40 4.16 21.23
CA VAL A 23 1.37 5.02 21.83
C VAL A 23 0.39 5.43 20.73
N LYS A 24 -0.88 5.04 20.90
CA LYS A 24 -1.98 5.46 20.02
C LYS A 24 -2.15 6.98 20.08
N ARG A 25 -2.29 7.62 18.93
CA ARG A 25 -2.53 9.07 18.80
C ARG A 25 -3.95 9.30 18.29
N GLU A 26 -4.41 10.54 18.38
CA GLU A 26 -5.70 10.95 17.79
C GLU A 26 -5.76 10.67 16.27
N ALA A 27 -4.64 10.88 15.58
CA ALA A 27 -4.51 10.62 14.15
C ALA A 27 -4.76 9.15 13.75
N ASP A 28 -4.58 8.19 14.66
CA ASP A 28 -4.86 6.77 14.41
C ASP A 28 -6.35 6.51 14.14
N ASP A 29 -7.23 7.21 14.86
CA ASP A 29 -8.68 7.07 14.67
C ASP A 29 -9.17 7.96 13.53
N GLN A 30 -8.69 9.21 13.46
CA GLN A 30 -9.07 10.14 12.39
C GLN A 30 -8.77 9.56 11.00
N LEU A 31 -7.59 8.95 10.81
CA LEU A 31 -7.21 8.36 9.53
C LEU A 31 -8.07 7.14 9.20
N TYR A 32 -8.28 6.25 10.17
CA TYR A 32 -9.09 5.05 9.98
C TYR A 32 -10.54 5.40 9.58
N GLU A 33 -11.18 6.30 10.31
CA GLU A 33 -12.56 6.71 10.06
C GLU A 33 -12.72 7.44 8.72
N ALA A 34 -11.76 8.30 8.36
CA ALA A 34 -11.78 8.99 7.09
C ALA A 34 -11.64 8.01 5.91
N LEU A 35 -10.74 7.01 6.02
CA LEU A 35 -10.57 5.98 4.99
C LEU A 35 -11.79 5.06 4.87
N GLN A 36 -12.44 4.69 5.98
CA GLN A 36 -13.71 3.96 5.96
C GLN A 36 -14.83 4.73 5.23
N GLN A 37 -14.77 6.06 5.23
CA GLN A 37 -15.68 6.94 4.48
C GLN A 37 -15.23 7.17 3.02
N GLY A 38 -14.19 6.49 2.54
CA GLY A 38 -13.66 6.66 1.18
C GLY A 38 -12.93 7.98 0.95
N LYS A 39 -12.49 8.68 2.00
CA LYS A 39 -11.80 9.97 1.86
C LYS A 39 -10.35 9.78 1.45
N PHE A 40 -9.90 10.62 0.52
CA PHE A 40 -8.49 10.73 0.18
C PHE A 40 -7.72 11.51 1.25
N CYS A 41 -6.75 10.86 1.90
CA CYS A 41 -6.10 11.37 3.10
C CYS A 41 -4.60 11.62 2.90
N TYR A 42 -4.10 12.73 3.45
CA TYR A 42 -2.67 13.03 3.53
C TYR A 42 -2.14 12.88 4.96
N VAL A 43 -1.04 12.16 5.12
CA VAL A 43 -0.35 12.02 6.42
C VAL A 43 1.01 12.74 6.33
N LEU A 44 1.04 14.00 6.73
CA LEU A 44 2.21 14.87 6.64
C LEU A 44 2.82 15.11 8.01
N ASN A 45 4.10 14.76 8.17
CA ASN A 45 4.86 15.05 9.40
C ASN A 45 6.38 14.90 9.14
N SER A 46 7.22 15.38 10.06
CA SER A 46 8.68 15.25 10.06
C SER A 46 9.14 13.79 9.92
N ARG A 47 10.39 13.55 9.50
CA ARG A 47 10.95 12.19 9.41
C ARG A 47 10.95 11.52 10.79
N GLN A 48 10.83 10.18 10.81
CA GLN A 48 10.89 9.37 12.05
C GLN A 48 9.78 9.65 13.10
N SER A 49 8.69 10.33 12.73
CA SER A 49 7.54 10.60 13.61
C SER A 49 6.52 9.45 13.75
N GLY A 50 6.80 8.26 13.22
CA GLY A 50 5.90 7.11 13.31
C GLY A 50 4.82 7.02 12.22
N LYS A 51 4.91 7.80 11.14
CA LYS A 51 3.96 7.74 10.00
C LYS A 51 3.80 6.33 9.41
N SER A 52 4.91 5.60 9.25
CA SER A 52 4.87 4.25 8.70
C SER A 52 4.20 3.28 9.68
N SER A 53 4.42 3.44 10.99
CA SER A 53 3.73 2.69 12.04
C SER A 53 2.22 2.96 12.03
N LEU A 54 1.82 4.24 11.90
CA LEU A 54 0.42 4.65 11.74
C LEU A 54 -0.23 3.96 10.52
N ARG A 55 0.45 3.95 9.37
CA ARG A 55 -0.02 3.26 8.17
C ARG A 55 -0.22 1.76 8.41
N LEU A 56 0.77 1.07 8.98
CA LEU A 56 0.67 -0.39 9.23
C LEU A 56 -0.53 -0.73 10.12
N ARG A 57 -0.71 0.02 11.21
CA ARG A 57 -1.83 -0.20 12.13
C ARG A 57 -3.18 0.12 11.49
N THR A 58 -3.23 1.19 10.71
CA THR A 58 -4.45 1.55 9.97
C THR A 58 -4.81 0.49 8.94
N MET A 59 -3.83 0.01 8.15
CA MET A 59 -4.04 -1.05 7.18
C MET A 59 -4.54 -2.34 7.85
N SER A 60 -3.98 -2.72 9.01
CA SER A 60 -4.48 -3.90 9.71
C SER A 60 -5.91 -3.72 10.22
N ARG A 61 -6.27 -2.57 10.78
CA ARG A 61 -7.66 -2.28 11.18
C ARG A 61 -8.62 -2.31 9.99
N LEU A 62 -8.17 -1.83 8.82
CA LEU A 62 -8.96 -1.88 7.58
C LEU A 62 -9.14 -3.34 7.11
N PHE A 63 -8.08 -4.14 7.16
CA PHE A 63 -8.13 -5.57 6.84
C PHE A 63 -9.10 -6.32 7.76
N GLU A 64 -9.04 -6.09 9.07
CA GLU A 64 -10.00 -6.64 10.04
C GLU A 64 -11.45 -6.22 9.76
N ALA A 65 -11.65 -5.04 9.14
CA ALA A 65 -12.94 -4.53 8.70
C ALA A 65 -13.36 -5.01 7.29
N GLY A 66 -12.62 -5.96 6.69
CA GLY A 66 -12.92 -6.53 5.38
C GLY A 66 -12.48 -5.65 4.19
N VAL A 67 -11.56 -4.70 4.42
CA VAL A 67 -11.01 -3.84 3.36
C VAL A 67 -9.61 -4.31 2.99
N GLU A 68 -9.43 -4.72 1.73
CA GLU A 68 -8.10 -5.05 1.20
C GLU A 68 -7.26 -3.79 0.96
N CYS A 69 -5.96 -3.86 1.28
CA CYS A 69 -5.06 -2.71 1.24
C CYS A 69 -3.74 -3.07 0.57
N ALA A 70 -3.25 -2.21 -0.31
CA ALA A 70 -1.89 -2.27 -0.84
C ALA A 70 -1.06 -1.06 -0.40
N ALA A 71 0.23 -1.30 -0.10
CA ALA A 71 1.19 -0.23 0.22
C ALA A 71 2.18 -0.06 -0.92
N ILE A 72 2.08 1.06 -1.64
CA ILE A 72 2.98 1.38 -2.75
C ILE A 72 4.08 2.31 -2.25
N ASP A 73 5.31 1.80 -2.17
CA ASP A 73 6.48 2.63 -1.90
C ASP A 73 7.02 3.24 -3.21
N LEU A 74 6.66 4.49 -3.44
CA LEU A 74 7.11 5.27 -4.59
C LEU A 74 8.62 5.55 -4.59
N SER A 75 9.33 5.41 -3.46
CA SER A 75 10.79 5.59 -3.40
C SER A 75 11.55 4.34 -3.86
N SER A 76 10.95 3.16 -3.70
CA SER A 76 11.51 1.89 -4.19
C SER A 76 11.35 1.72 -5.70
N ILE A 77 10.36 2.37 -6.30
CA ILE A 77 10.26 2.49 -7.75
C ILE A 77 11.25 3.59 -8.11
N ASN A 78 12.29 3.31 -8.89
CA ASN A 78 13.29 4.32 -9.23
C ASN A 78 12.72 5.33 -10.23
N ILE A 79 11.93 6.29 -9.74
CA ILE A 79 11.24 7.30 -10.56
C ILE A 79 12.24 8.15 -11.36
N GLN A 80 13.47 8.32 -10.88
CA GLN A 80 14.45 9.19 -11.50
C GLN A 80 15.11 8.58 -12.74
N SER A 81 15.16 7.24 -12.86
CA SER A 81 15.78 6.56 -14.00
C SER A 81 14.84 5.61 -14.74
N ALA A 82 13.61 5.42 -14.28
CA ALA A 82 12.63 4.58 -14.96
C ALA A 82 12.05 5.29 -16.19
N THR A 83 11.91 4.55 -17.28
CA THR A 83 11.01 4.97 -18.37
C THR A 83 9.57 4.94 -17.85
N GLN A 84 8.69 5.74 -18.46
CA GLN A 84 7.26 5.68 -18.14
C GLN A 84 6.72 4.25 -18.26
N GLU A 85 7.18 3.49 -19.26
CA GLU A 85 6.74 2.12 -19.48
C GLU A 85 7.14 1.18 -18.34
N ASN A 86 8.41 1.21 -17.91
CA ASN A 86 8.87 0.40 -16.78
C ASN A 86 8.19 0.82 -15.47
N TRP A 87 7.94 2.12 -15.28
CA TRP A 87 7.26 2.61 -14.08
C TRP A 87 5.85 2.04 -13.93
N TYR A 88 5.06 2.03 -15.01
CA TYR A 88 3.72 1.43 -14.98
C TYR A 88 3.75 -0.09 -14.89
N ALA A 89 4.75 -0.74 -15.49
CA ALA A 89 4.95 -2.18 -15.35
C ALA A 89 5.20 -2.56 -13.89
N ASP A 90 6.18 -1.92 -13.23
CA ASP A 90 6.52 -2.16 -11.83
C ASP A 90 5.34 -1.88 -10.90
N LEU A 91 4.57 -0.83 -11.18
CA LEU A 91 3.38 -0.48 -10.40
C LEU A 91 2.30 -1.57 -10.49
N ILE A 92 2.02 -2.08 -11.70
CA ILE A 92 1.04 -3.14 -11.89
C ILE A 92 1.51 -4.44 -11.24
N THR A 93 2.78 -4.83 -11.39
CA THR A 93 3.33 -6.01 -10.73
C THR A 93 3.18 -5.92 -9.22
N LYS A 94 3.49 -4.75 -8.61
CA LYS A 94 3.28 -4.55 -7.16
C LYS A 94 1.82 -4.70 -6.74
N LEU A 95 0.87 -4.28 -7.57
CA LEU A 95 -0.55 -4.47 -7.29
C LEU A 95 -0.94 -5.95 -7.40
N ILE A 96 -0.49 -6.66 -8.44
CA ILE A 96 -0.70 -8.11 -8.60
C ILE A 96 -0.19 -8.85 -7.35
N ASP A 97 1.03 -8.55 -6.92
CA ASP A 97 1.63 -9.18 -5.74
C ASP A 97 0.89 -8.83 -4.44
N SER A 98 0.52 -7.54 -4.27
CA SER A 98 -0.13 -7.07 -3.03
C SER A 98 -1.53 -7.65 -2.83
N PHE A 99 -2.28 -7.84 -3.92
CA PHE A 99 -3.64 -8.37 -3.91
C PHE A 99 -3.70 -9.86 -4.29
N VAL A 100 -2.55 -10.52 -4.49
CA VAL A 100 -2.43 -11.95 -4.84
C VAL A 100 -3.31 -12.31 -6.05
N LEU A 101 -3.27 -11.47 -7.08
CA LEU A 101 -4.10 -11.65 -8.27
C LEU A 101 -3.54 -12.76 -9.16
N ASP A 102 -4.41 -13.66 -9.63
CA ASP A 102 -4.04 -14.70 -10.60
C ASP A 102 -3.97 -14.13 -12.02
N ILE A 103 -2.91 -13.38 -12.30
CA ILE A 103 -2.68 -12.70 -13.58
C ILE A 103 -1.28 -13.01 -14.08
N ASP A 104 -1.19 -13.63 -15.24
CA ASP A 104 0.05 -13.73 -16.00
C ASP A 104 0.41 -12.34 -16.57
N PHE A 105 1.23 -11.60 -15.83
CA PHE A 105 1.62 -10.24 -16.16
C PHE A 105 2.29 -10.15 -17.54
N ASP A 106 3.20 -11.08 -17.87
CA ASP A 106 3.94 -11.03 -19.14
C ASP A 106 3.00 -11.17 -20.34
N ASN A 107 2.07 -12.12 -20.27
CA ASN A 107 1.08 -12.31 -21.33
C ASN A 107 0.07 -11.17 -21.39
N TRP A 108 -0.37 -10.67 -20.23
CA TRP A 108 -1.29 -9.52 -20.17
C TRP A 108 -0.64 -8.26 -20.74
N TRP A 109 0.60 -7.96 -20.36
CA TRP A 109 1.34 -6.79 -20.82
C TRP A 109 1.53 -6.82 -22.33
N LYS A 110 1.99 -7.95 -22.88
CA LYS A 110 2.16 -8.17 -24.33
C LYS A 110 0.87 -7.92 -25.11
N LYS A 111 -0.26 -8.49 -24.67
CA LYS A 111 -1.57 -8.31 -25.32
C LYS A 111 -2.03 -6.84 -25.33
N ASN A 112 -1.58 -6.04 -24.37
CA ASN A 112 -1.97 -4.65 -24.22
C ASN A 112 -0.91 -3.66 -24.75
N GLN A 113 0.13 -4.12 -25.46
CA GLN A 113 1.26 -3.28 -25.88
C GLN A 113 0.87 -2.12 -26.81
N LEU A 114 -0.23 -2.22 -27.55
CA LEU A 114 -0.72 -1.13 -28.41
C LEU A 114 -1.29 0.06 -27.60
N ASN A 115 -1.64 -0.15 -26.34
CA ASN A 115 -2.13 0.92 -25.47
C ASN A 115 -0.98 1.71 -24.85
N SER A 116 -1.19 3.01 -24.61
CA SER A 116 -0.25 3.81 -23.82
C SER A 116 -0.13 3.26 -22.39
N PRO A 117 1.01 3.47 -21.69
CA PRO A 117 1.20 2.95 -20.32
C PRO A 117 0.08 3.34 -19.35
N LEU A 118 -0.39 4.59 -19.41
CA LEU A 118 -1.51 5.07 -18.58
C LEU A 118 -2.82 4.32 -18.91
N MET A 119 -3.10 4.09 -20.19
CA MET A 119 -4.30 3.36 -20.61
C MET A 119 -4.22 1.88 -20.21
N ARG A 120 -3.03 1.25 -20.24
CA ARG A 120 -2.83 -0.10 -19.68
C ARG A 120 -3.16 -0.12 -18.20
N PHE A 121 -2.65 0.85 -17.44
CA PHE A 121 -2.91 0.96 -16.01
C PHE A 121 -4.39 1.18 -15.67
N SER A 122 -5.08 2.11 -16.34
CA SER A 122 -6.53 2.33 -16.13
C SER A 122 -7.32 1.04 -16.40
N ASN A 123 -7.03 0.37 -17.53
CA ASN A 123 -7.67 -0.91 -17.87
C ASN A 123 -7.38 -1.99 -16.83
N PHE A 124 -6.17 -2.03 -16.28
CA PHE A 124 -5.82 -2.97 -15.21
C PHE A 124 -6.67 -2.73 -13.96
N LEU A 125 -6.73 -1.47 -13.51
CA LEU A 125 -7.53 -1.08 -12.35
C LEU A 125 -9.00 -1.46 -12.53
N GLU A 126 -9.62 -1.07 -13.65
CA GLU A 126 -11.05 -1.26 -13.89
C GLU A 126 -11.44 -2.72 -14.14
N LYS A 127 -10.63 -3.48 -14.87
CA LYS A 127 -11.04 -4.82 -15.35
C LYS A 127 -10.53 -5.97 -14.48
N TYR A 128 -9.52 -5.72 -13.67
CA TYR A 128 -8.83 -6.76 -12.90
C TYR A 128 -8.81 -6.47 -11.40
N LEU A 129 -8.49 -5.24 -10.99
CA LEU A 129 -8.36 -4.93 -9.57
C LEU A 129 -9.69 -4.54 -8.90
N LEU A 130 -10.47 -3.67 -9.54
CA LEU A 130 -11.71 -3.10 -9.00
C LEU A 130 -12.96 -3.72 -9.66
N LYS A 131 -12.83 -4.97 -10.12
CA LYS A 131 -13.91 -5.67 -10.80
C LYS A 131 -15.03 -5.96 -9.78
N GLU A 132 -16.26 -5.59 -10.12
CA GLU A 132 -17.48 -5.94 -9.36
C GLU A 132 -17.71 -7.47 -9.29
#